data_AF-A0A4R8QQH7-F1
#
_entry.id   AF-A0A4R8QQH7-F1
#
_cell.length_a   1.000
_cell.length_b   1.000
_cell.length_c   1.000
_cell.angle_alpha   90.00
_cell.angle_beta   90.00
_cell.angle_gamma   90.00
#
_symmetry.space_group_name_H-M   'P 1'
#
loop_
_entity.id
_entity.type
_entity.pdbx_description
1 polymer ?
#
loop_
_entity_poly.entity_id
_entity_poly.type
_entity_poly.pdbx_seq_one_letter_code
_entity_poly.pdbx_strand_id
1 'polypeptide(L)'
;MPHATPVHEVFEYEDVQFDNAFWQPSPYKGKPTPELEAKWQELWYYGSFDLPDSYLPALNKSADGVGGDAWARTASGNLLAGLEVFHNLHCLNLVRQYVHRDEYDYSSDPAFHGDAELVRAHVDHCIEALRIRLQCASDVTPFLHTSGSKGNQPDFNSQHRCPKYDRIIDWAKKRQIMVETTGAKGGHGHH
;
A
#
# COMPACT_ATOMS: atom_id res chain seq x y z
N MET A 1 5.27 -27.60 1.85
CA MET A 1 6.19 -26.44 1.77
C MET A 1 5.39 -25.21 2.14
N PRO A 2 5.95 -24.21 2.84
CA PRO A 2 5.23 -22.96 3.06
C PRO A 2 4.84 -22.37 1.70
N HIS A 3 3.64 -21.79 1.61
CA HIS A 3 3.13 -21.16 0.39
C HIS A 3 4.11 -20.05 -0.03
N ALA A 4 4.80 -20.24 -1.14
CA ALA A 4 5.69 -19.23 -1.68
C ALA A 4 4.88 -18.23 -2.50
N THR A 5 4.87 -16.97 -2.08
CA THR A 5 4.31 -15.86 -2.87
C THR A 5 5.03 -15.80 -4.23
N PRO A 6 4.30 -15.55 -5.34
CA PRO A 6 4.86 -15.47 -6.69
C PRO A 6 6.10 -14.59 -6.89
N VAL A 7 6.29 -13.58 -6.04
CA VAL A 7 7.33 -12.55 -6.12
C VAL A 7 8.28 -12.60 -4.91
N HIS A 8 8.41 -13.76 -4.25
CA HIS A 8 9.20 -13.87 -3.02
C HIS A 8 10.68 -13.52 -3.22
N GLU A 9 11.21 -13.61 -4.44
CA GLU A 9 12.61 -13.30 -4.78
C GLU A 9 12.98 -11.82 -4.56
N VAL A 10 11.99 -10.94 -4.41
CA VAL A 10 12.24 -9.51 -4.14
C VAL A 10 12.64 -9.24 -2.69
N PHE A 11 12.34 -10.17 -1.77
CA PHE A 11 12.57 -9.95 -0.35
C PHE A 11 14.06 -10.06 0.01
N GLU A 12 14.64 -8.91 0.29
CA GLU A 12 15.86 -8.76 1.06
C GLU A 12 15.52 -8.01 2.35
N TYR A 13 16.08 -8.43 3.47
CA TYR A 13 15.78 -7.84 4.78
C TYR A 13 16.96 -7.03 5.31
N GLU A 14 16.65 -6.03 6.12
CA GLU A 14 17.61 -5.24 6.88
C GLU A 14 17.12 -5.01 8.30
N ASP A 15 18.08 -4.79 9.21
CA ASP A 15 17.78 -4.33 10.56
C ASP A 15 17.70 -2.80 10.55
N VAL A 16 16.57 -2.27 10.98
CA VAL A 16 16.28 -0.84 11.02
C VAL A 16 16.05 -0.44 12.46
N GLN A 17 16.81 0.56 12.93
CA GLN A 17 16.47 1.26 14.16
C GLN A 17 15.36 2.26 13.84
N PHE A 18 14.17 2.05 14.40
CA PHE A 18 13.09 3.00 14.22
C PHE A 18 13.40 4.31 14.93
N ASP A 19 13.00 5.39 14.28
CA ASP A 19 12.98 6.74 14.80
C ASP A 19 11.55 7.26 14.70
N ASN A 20 10.70 6.74 15.60
CA ASN A 20 9.25 6.85 15.56
C ASN A 20 8.68 7.42 16.87
N ALA A 21 9.47 8.24 17.58
CA ALA A 21 8.97 8.98 18.72
C ALA A 21 7.79 9.88 18.31
N PHE A 22 6.83 10.10 19.21
CA PHE A 22 5.57 10.78 18.86
C PHE A 22 5.76 12.16 18.21
N TRP A 23 6.77 12.92 18.63
CA TRP A 23 7.09 14.24 18.11
C TRP A 23 8.21 14.25 17.07
N GLN A 24 8.70 13.08 16.67
CA GLN A 24 9.76 12.97 15.67
C GLN A 24 9.29 13.57 14.35
N PRO A 25 10.05 14.51 13.75
CA PRO A 25 9.77 14.99 12.41
C PRO A 25 9.90 13.86 11.40
N SER A 26 8.99 13.81 10.43
CA SER A 26 9.06 12.84 9.34
C SER A 26 8.67 13.52 8.04
N PRO A 27 9.36 13.22 6.92
CA PRO A 27 8.97 13.72 5.61
C PRO A 27 7.61 13.21 5.13
N TYR A 28 6.99 12.27 5.85
CA TYR A 28 5.68 11.68 5.56
C TYR A 28 4.58 12.13 6.53
N LYS A 29 4.86 13.06 7.46
CA LYS A 29 3.94 13.50 8.52
C LYS A 29 3.61 14.99 8.41
N GLY A 30 2.37 15.35 8.74
CA GLY A 30 1.93 16.73 8.91
C GLY A 30 0.78 17.09 7.98
N LYS A 31 0.49 18.40 7.91
CA LYS A 31 -0.52 18.94 7.00
C LYS A 31 -0.12 18.69 5.54
N PRO A 32 -1.09 18.46 4.66
CA PRO A 32 -0.81 18.25 3.24
C PRO A 32 -0.11 19.45 2.60
N THR A 33 0.92 19.15 1.82
CA THR A 33 1.60 20.09 0.90
C THR A 33 1.87 19.34 -0.40
N PRO A 34 2.06 20.03 -1.53
CA PRO A 34 2.40 19.38 -2.80
C PRO A 34 3.62 18.45 -2.68
N GLU A 35 4.63 18.83 -1.89
CA GLU A 35 5.83 18.03 -1.66
C GLU A 35 5.53 16.78 -0.81
N LEU A 36 4.63 16.88 0.18
CA LEU A 36 4.21 15.73 0.97
C LEU A 36 3.38 14.76 0.13
N GLU A 37 2.46 15.26 -0.70
CA GLU A 37 1.66 14.42 -1.62
C GLU A 37 2.55 13.68 -2.61
N ALA A 38 3.55 14.35 -3.19
CA ALA A 38 4.50 13.71 -4.11
C ALA A 38 5.29 12.57 -3.42
N LYS A 39 5.77 12.80 -2.19
CA LYS A 39 6.48 11.77 -1.41
C LYS A 39 5.60 10.56 -1.12
N TRP A 40 4.33 10.78 -0.78
CA TRP A 40 3.40 9.67 -0.57
C TRP A 40 3.11 8.93 -1.88
N GLN A 41 2.97 9.63 -3.00
CA GLN A 41 2.77 9.00 -4.31
C GLN A 41 3.95 8.10 -4.70
N GLU A 42 5.18 8.54 -4.45
CA GLU A 42 6.40 7.75 -4.67
C GLU A 42 6.47 6.47 -3.82
N LEU A 43 5.66 6.34 -2.77
CA LEU A 43 5.62 5.10 -2.01
C LEU A 43 4.87 4.00 -2.74
N TRP A 44 3.85 4.27 -3.56
CA TRP A 44 2.96 3.20 -4.03
C TRP A 44 2.57 3.26 -5.50
N TYR A 45 2.83 4.37 -6.20
CA TYR A 45 2.35 4.59 -7.56
C TYR A 45 3.25 3.92 -8.62
N TYR A 46 3.27 2.58 -8.63
CA TYR A 46 4.10 1.76 -9.52
C TYR A 46 3.32 0.85 -10.48
N GLY A 47 2.00 1.01 -10.55
CA GLY A 47 1.09 0.35 -11.50
C GLY A 47 1.06 -1.19 -11.43
N SER A 48 0.33 -1.77 -12.38
CA SER A 48 0.25 -3.22 -12.57
C SER A 48 1.47 -3.79 -13.31
N PHE A 49 1.61 -5.10 -13.23
CA PHE A 49 2.61 -5.90 -13.95
C PHE A 49 2.00 -7.17 -14.56
N ASP A 50 2.70 -7.73 -15.54
CA ASP A 50 2.36 -9.02 -16.16
C ASP A 50 2.64 -10.19 -15.22
N LEU A 51 1.60 -10.99 -14.90
CA LEU A 51 1.74 -12.21 -14.10
C LEU A 51 1.28 -13.46 -14.88
N PRO A 52 2.15 -14.45 -15.11
CA PRO A 52 1.76 -15.70 -15.77
C PRO A 52 0.73 -16.53 -14.98
N ASP A 53 -0.15 -17.24 -15.68
CA ASP A 53 -1.19 -18.11 -15.10
C ASP A 53 -0.62 -19.23 -14.22
N SER A 54 0.65 -19.61 -14.44
CA SER A 54 1.36 -20.60 -13.62
C SER A 54 1.44 -20.21 -12.13
N TYR A 55 1.19 -18.95 -11.78
CA TYR A 55 1.17 -18.47 -10.41
C TYR A 55 -0.20 -18.57 -9.71
N LEU A 56 -1.30 -18.81 -10.44
CA LEU A 56 -2.64 -18.95 -9.85
C LEU A 56 -2.72 -20.05 -8.77
N PRO A 57 -2.12 -21.25 -8.95
CA PRO A 57 -2.13 -22.28 -7.91
C PRO A 57 -1.43 -21.82 -6.62
N ALA A 58 -0.33 -21.06 -6.73
CA ALA A 58 0.39 -20.53 -5.56
C ALA A 58 -0.44 -19.50 -4.77
N LEU A 59 -1.33 -18.79 -5.47
CA LEU A 59 -2.28 -17.84 -4.89
C LEU A 59 -3.60 -18.48 -4.44
N ASN A 60 -3.76 -19.80 -4.61
CA ASN A 60 -5.02 -20.51 -4.38
C ASN A 60 -6.21 -19.87 -5.13
N LYS A 61 -6.00 -19.57 -6.42
CA LYS A 61 -7.01 -18.98 -7.32
C LYS A 61 -7.35 -19.92 -8.46
N SER A 62 -8.61 -19.88 -8.91
CA SER A 62 -9.07 -20.59 -10.12
C SER A 62 -8.54 -19.92 -11.39
N ALA A 63 -8.43 -20.66 -12.49
CA ALA A 63 -8.14 -20.12 -13.82
C ALA A 63 -9.32 -19.33 -14.40
N ASP A 64 -10.55 -19.66 -14.01
CA ASP A 64 -11.77 -19.12 -14.62
C ASP A 64 -12.20 -17.74 -14.08
N GLY A 65 -11.47 -17.21 -13.09
CA GLY A 65 -11.82 -15.97 -12.41
C GLY A 65 -12.69 -16.18 -11.16
N VAL A 66 -13.52 -15.19 -10.82
CA VAL A 66 -14.34 -15.17 -9.60
C VAL A 66 -15.72 -14.60 -9.92
N GLY A 67 -16.78 -15.24 -9.41
CA GLY A 67 -18.14 -14.70 -9.57
C GLY A 67 -18.71 -14.74 -10.99
N GLY A 68 -18.07 -15.48 -11.91
CA GLY A 68 -18.42 -15.49 -13.34
C GLY A 68 -17.61 -14.49 -14.18
N ASP A 69 -16.84 -13.63 -13.54
CA ASP A 69 -15.95 -12.68 -14.20
C ASP A 69 -14.55 -13.28 -14.37
N ALA A 70 -14.06 -13.30 -15.61
CA ALA A 70 -12.72 -13.76 -15.93
C ALA A 70 -11.64 -12.79 -15.42
N TRP A 71 -10.44 -13.29 -15.16
CA TRP A 71 -9.30 -12.44 -14.79
C TRP A 71 -8.97 -11.43 -15.90
N ALA A 72 -8.76 -10.17 -15.51
CA ALA A 72 -8.25 -9.13 -16.40
C ALA A 72 -6.89 -9.52 -16.97
N ARG A 73 -6.69 -9.22 -18.26
CA ARG A 73 -5.49 -9.59 -19.01
C ARG A 73 -4.76 -8.37 -19.52
N THR A 74 -3.44 -8.45 -19.53
CA THR A 74 -2.58 -7.45 -20.17
C THR A 74 -2.54 -7.67 -21.69
N ALA A 75 -1.85 -6.76 -22.41
CA ALA A 75 -1.62 -6.92 -23.85
C ALA A 75 -0.84 -8.20 -24.21
N SER A 76 -0.09 -8.78 -23.26
CA SER A 76 0.64 -10.04 -23.46
C SER A 76 -0.24 -11.29 -23.29
N GLY A 77 -1.49 -11.13 -22.83
CA GLY A 77 -2.41 -12.22 -22.49
C GLY A 77 -2.21 -12.79 -21.08
N ASN A 78 -1.21 -12.31 -20.33
CA ASN A 78 -0.99 -12.67 -18.93
C ASN A 78 -1.98 -11.94 -18.02
N LEU A 79 -2.01 -12.33 -16.75
CA LEU A 79 -2.86 -11.70 -15.73
C LEU A 79 -2.37 -10.28 -15.47
N LEU A 80 -3.31 -9.33 -15.40
CA LEU A 80 -3.06 -8.00 -14.85
C LEU A 80 -2.99 -8.12 -13.32
N ALA A 81 -1.80 -7.90 -12.75
CA ALA A 81 -1.57 -8.05 -11.32
C ALA A 81 -0.99 -6.77 -10.69
N GLY A 82 -1.45 -6.46 -9.48
CA GLY A 82 -0.87 -5.43 -8.61
C GLY A 82 -0.10 -6.06 -7.45
N LEU A 83 0.81 -5.30 -6.84
CA LEU A 83 1.45 -5.72 -5.59
C LEU A 83 0.68 -5.20 -4.38
N GLU A 84 0.36 -6.11 -3.46
CA GLU A 84 -0.37 -5.81 -2.22
C GLU A 84 0.27 -4.70 -1.38
N VAL A 85 1.61 -4.60 -1.32
CA VAL A 85 2.26 -3.54 -0.53
C VAL A 85 1.92 -2.14 -1.04
N PHE A 86 1.77 -1.96 -2.36
CA PHE A 86 1.36 -0.69 -2.95
C PHE A 86 -0.11 -0.40 -2.68
N HIS A 87 -0.99 -1.40 -2.75
CA HIS A 87 -2.38 -1.24 -2.33
C HIS A 87 -2.49 -0.84 -0.85
N ASN A 88 -1.73 -1.49 0.04
CA ASN A 88 -1.71 -1.13 1.46
C ASN A 88 -1.22 0.31 1.69
N LEU A 89 -0.18 0.75 0.99
CA LEU A 89 0.33 2.12 1.11
C LEU A 89 -0.60 3.16 0.48
N HIS A 90 -1.30 2.81 -0.61
CA HIS A 90 -2.41 3.60 -1.15
C HIS A 90 -3.53 3.76 -0.11
N CYS A 91 -3.97 2.66 0.51
CA CYS A 91 -4.98 2.66 1.56
C CYS A 91 -4.58 3.56 2.73
N LEU A 92 -3.32 3.48 3.18
CA LEU A 92 -2.81 4.33 4.25
C LEU A 92 -2.78 5.81 3.85
N ASN A 93 -2.38 6.10 2.61
CA ASN A 93 -2.40 7.45 2.07
C ASN A 93 -3.82 8.01 1.97
N LEU A 94 -4.79 7.21 1.52
CA LEU A 94 -6.18 7.64 1.44
C LEU A 94 -6.76 7.97 2.82
N VAL A 95 -6.46 7.18 3.85
CA VAL A 95 -6.85 7.49 5.23
C VAL A 95 -6.24 8.83 5.68
N ARG A 96 -4.95 9.07 5.41
CA ARG A 96 -4.28 10.34 5.71
C ARG A 96 -4.94 11.51 4.98
N GLN A 97 -5.16 11.38 3.68
CA GLN A 97 -5.79 12.43 2.86
C GLN A 97 -7.22 12.71 3.34
N TYR A 98 -7.98 11.67 3.68
CA TYR A 98 -9.35 11.81 4.19
C TYR A 98 -9.41 12.56 5.53
N VAL A 99 -8.42 12.39 6.41
CA VAL A 99 -8.29 13.17 7.67
C VAL A 99 -8.05 14.67 7.37
N HIS A 100 -7.35 15.00 6.28
CA HIS A 100 -7.01 16.37 5.89
C HIS A 100 -7.83 16.90 4.71
N ARG A 101 -8.95 16.26 4.36
CA ARG A 101 -9.70 16.57 3.13
C ARG A 101 -10.29 17.98 3.07
N ASP A 102 -10.46 18.63 4.22
CA ASP A 102 -10.96 20.01 4.30
C ASP A 102 -9.80 21.04 4.20
N GLU A 103 -8.54 20.58 4.21
CA GLU A 103 -7.34 21.41 4.20
C GLU A 103 -6.57 21.37 2.87
N TYR A 104 -6.94 20.47 1.95
CA TYR A 104 -6.29 20.30 0.64
C TYR A 104 -7.29 19.81 -0.41
N ASP A 105 -7.11 20.26 -1.64
CA ASP A 105 -7.99 19.89 -2.77
C ASP A 105 -7.58 18.54 -3.35
N TYR A 106 -8.37 17.50 -3.04
CA TYR A 106 -8.23 16.15 -3.61
C TYR A 106 -9.23 15.87 -4.73
N SER A 107 -9.90 16.88 -5.29
CA SER A 107 -10.94 16.68 -6.31
C SER A 107 -10.43 16.02 -7.61
N SER A 108 -9.12 16.07 -7.87
CA SER A 108 -8.49 15.39 -9.00
C SER A 108 -8.07 13.94 -8.71
N ASP A 109 -8.12 13.51 -7.46
CA ASP A 109 -7.76 12.16 -7.06
C ASP A 109 -8.98 11.23 -7.23
N PRO A 110 -8.89 10.17 -8.06
CA PRO A 110 -10.05 9.32 -8.28
C PRO A 110 -10.53 8.55 -7.05
N ALA A 111 -9.71 8.42 -6.01
CA ALA A 111 -10.15 7.86 -4.73
C ALA A 111 -11.20 8.74 -4.02
N PHE A 112 -11.30 10.02 -4.40
CA PHE A 112 -12.29 10.98 -3.91
C PHE A 112 -13.43 11.26 -4.90
N HIS A 113 -13.46 10.58 -6.05
CA HIS A 113 -14.58 10.69 -6.98
C HIS A 113 -15.82 9.95 -6.48
N GLY A 114 -16.99 10.54 -6.70
CA GLY A 114 -18.27 10.00 -6.25
C GLY A 114 -18.92 10.87 -5.19
N ASP A 115 -20.00 10.38 -4.60
CA ASP A 115 -20.62 11.04 -3.46
C ASP A 115 -19.85 10.75 -2.16
N ALA A 116 -20.20 11.47 -1.11
CA ALA A 116 -19.53 11.36 0.17
C ALA A 116 -19.69 9.97 0.83
N GLU A 117 -20.74 9.21 0.48
CA GLU A 117 -20.94 7.85 0.99
C GLU A 117 -19.96 6.88 0.34
N LEU A 118 -19.78 6.97 -0.98
CA LEU A 118 -18.83 6.15 -1.71
C LEU A 118 -17.38 6.41 -1.27
N VAL A 119 -16.99 7.67 -1.10
CA VAL A 119 -15.65 8.03 -0.59
C VAL A 119 -15.43 7.47 0.82
N ARG A 120 -16.44 7.55 1.70
CA ARG A 120 -16.37 6.93 3.04
C ARG A 120 -16.23 5.41 2.97
N ALA A 121 -17.03 4.75 2.13
CA ALA A 121 -16.94 3.30 1.96
C ALA A 121 -15.57 2.86 1.47
N HIS A 122 -14.92 3.64 0.60
CA HIS A 122 -13.55 3.41 0.16
C HIS A 122 -12.56 3.51 1.34
N VAL A 123 -12.67 4.57 2.17
CA VAL A 123 -11.84 4.73 3.37
C VAL A 123 -12.06 3.58 4.37
N ASP A 124 -13.30 3.15 4.58
CA ASP A 124 -13.63 2.01 5.46
C ASP A 124 -13.03 0.70 4.94
N HIS A 125 -13.08 0.48 3.62
CA HIS A 125 -12.39 -0.65 2.98
C HIS A 125 -10.87 -0.59 3.23
N CYS A 126 -10.26 0.58 3.08
CA CYS A 126 -8.84 0.78 3.34
C CYS A 126 -8.46 0.46 4.79
N ILE A 127 -9.28 0.90 5.75
CA ILE A 127 -9.08 0.60 7.18
C ILE A 127 -9.13 -0.92 7.42
N GLU A 128 -10.10 -1.63 6.84
CA GLU A 128 -10.23 -3.08 7.01
C GLU A 128 -9.08 -3.85 6.33
N ALA A 129 -8.69 -3.46 5.12
CA ALA A 129 -7.55 -4.06 4.42
C ALA A 129 -6.26 -3.91 5.22
N LEU A 130 -5.99 -2.70 5.75
CA LEU A 130 -4.84 -2.43 6.62
C LEU A 130 -4.92 -3.24 7.91
N ARG A 131 -6.09 -3.34 8.55
CA ARG A 131 -6.29 -4.13 9.77
C ARG A 131 -5.92 -5.59 9.54
N ILE A 132 -6.43 -6.22 8.47
CA ILE A 132 -6.11 -7.61 8.11
C ILE A 132 -4.61 -7.75 7.85
N ARG A 133 -4.01 -6.83 7.09
CA ARG A 133 -2.60 -6.90 6.73
C ARG A 133 -1.68 -6.76 7.94
N LEU A 134 -1.95 -5.81 8.84
CA LEU A 134 -1.16 -5.60 10.06
C LEU A 134 -1.21 -6.82 10.99
N GLN A 135 -2.36 -7.48 11.11
CA GLN A 135 -2.46 -8.74 11.86
C GLN A 135 -1.68 -9.88 11.18
N CYS A 136 -1.77 -9.99 9.85
CA CYS A 136 -1.05 -11.01 9.09
C CYS A 136 0.47 -10.83 9.19
N ALA A 137 0.95 -9.59 9.17
CA ALA A 137 2.36 -9.24 9.26
C ALA A 137 2.83 -8.90 10.68
N SER A 138 2.06 -9.26 11.71
CA SER A 138 2.22 -8.81 13.10
C SER A 138 3.67 -8.68 13.54
N ASP A 139 4.04 -7.48 13.98
CA ASP A 139 5.32 -7.21 14.61
C ASP A 139 5.22 -7.45 16.12
N VAL A 140 5.97 -8.44 16.61
CA VAL A 140 5.97 -8.84 18.03
C VAL A 140 7.11 -8.18 18.82
N THR A 141 7.81 -7.20 18.24
CA THR A 141 8.87 -6.44 18.91
C THR A 141 8.27 -5.59 20.03
N PRO A 142 8.70 -5.75 21.29
CA PRO A 142 8.16 -4.98 22.40
C PRO A 142 8.68 -3.54 22.35
N PHE A 143 7.79 -2.57 22.52
CA PHE A 143 8.18 -1.20 22.87
C PHE A 143 8.28 -1.08 24.40
N LEU A 144 9.14 -0.19 24.88
CA LEU A 144 9.35 0.01 26.32
C LEU A 144 8.72 1.32 26.79
N HIS A 145 8.70 1.54 28.09
CA HIS A 145 8.28 2.80 28.68
C HIS A 145 9.45 3.47 29.39
N THR A 146 9.69 4.74 29.09
CA THR A 146 10.58 5.61 29.87
C THR A 146 9.84 6.11 31.11
N SER A 147 10.58 6.35 32.20
CA SER A 147 10.06 7.04 33.39
C SER A 147 10.66 8.44 33.43
N GLY A 148 9.80 9.47 33.31
CA GLY A 148 10.22 10.87 33.26
C GLY A 148 9.34 11.77 34.11
N SER A 149 9.68 13.06 34.16
CA SER A 149 8.95 14.08 34.93
C SER A 149 7.48 14.26 34.53
N LYS A 150 7.09 13.77 33.34
CA LYS A 150 5.71 13.78 32.82
C LYS A 150 5.01 12.41 32.96
N GLY A 151 5.53 11.53 33.82
CA GLY A 151 5.05 10.16 33.97
C GLY A 151 5.69 9.19 32.98
N ASN A 152 5.13 7.97 32.91
CA ASN A 152 5.60 6.95 31.99
C ASN A 152 5.23 7.30 30.55
N GLN A 153 6.19 7.21 29.62
CA GLN A 153 5.98 7.51 28.19
C GLN A 153 6.48 6.34 27.33
N PRO A 154 5.72 5.90 26.31
CA PRO A 154 6.17 4.84 25.42
C PRO A 154 7.38 5.31 24.59
N ASP A 155 8.34 4.41 24.43
CA ASP A 155 9.47 4.52 23.53
C ASP A 155 9.29 3.52 22.38
N PHE A 156 8.94 4.05 21.22
CA PHE A 156 8.73 3.29 19.98
C PHE A 156 10.01 3.12 19.17
N ASN A 157 11.16 3.61 19.66
CA ASN A 157 12.44 3.49 18.98
C ASN A 157 13.08 2.15 19.31
N SER A 158 12.61 1.09 18.67
CA SER A 158 13.19 -0.25 18.75
C SER A 158 13.87 -0.66 17.45
N GLN A 159 14.72 -1.70 17.53
CA GLN A 159 15.27 -2.35 16.34
C GLN A 159 14.23 -3.31 15.78
N HIS A 160 14.02 -3.24 14.46
CA HIS A 160 13.11 -4.11 13.72
C HIS A 160 13.82 -4.73 12.52
N ARG A 161 13.32 -5.87 12.05
CA ARG A 161 13.78 -6.49 10.81
C ARG A 161 12.74 -6.26 9.71
N CYS A 162 13.08 -5.45 8.73
CA CYS A 162 12.16 -4.99 7.69
C CYS A 162 12.60 -5.46 6.30
N PRO A 163 11.67 -5.72 5.37
CA PRO A 163 12.00 -5.76 3.95
C PRO A 163 12.61 -4.45 3.48
N LYS A 164 13.67 -4.53 2.67
CA LYS A 164 14.25 -3.39 1.97
C LYS A 164 13.28 -2.85 0.95
N TYR A 165 12.67 -1.70 1.25
CA TYR A 165 11.56 -1.18 0.47
C TYR A 165 11.96 -0.70 -0.93
N ASP A 166 13.14 -0.11 -1.04
CA ASP A 166 13.77 0.30 -2.29
C ASP A 166 13.92 -0.86 -3.29
N ARG A 167 14.22 -2.07 -2.81
CA ARG A 167 14.32 -3.27 -3.65
C ARG A 167 12.99 -3.64 -4.28
N ILE A 168 11.89 -3.47 -3.54
CA ILE A 168 10.53 -3.74 -4.02
C ILE A 168 10.13 -2.70 -5.06
N ILE A 169 10.42 -1.42 -4.79
CA ILE A 169 10.22 -0.33 -5.76
C ILE A 169 11.00 -0.60 -7.04
N ASP A 170 12.28 -0.93 -6.95
CA ASP A 170 13.14 -1.18 -8.11
C ASP A 170 12.67 -2.39 -8.93
N TRP A 171 12.17 -3.43 -8.26
CA TRP A 171 11.57 -4.58 -8.93
C TRP A 171 10.31 -4.19 -9.71
N ALA A 172 9.44 -3.37 -9.10
CA ALA A 172 8.19 -2.92 -9.71
C ALA A 172 8.44 -1.97 -10.88
N LYS A 173 9.35 -1.00 -10.72
CA LYS A 173 9.72 -0.04 -11.78
C LYS A 173 10.16 -0.72 -13.07
N LYS A 174 10.80 -1.90 -12.98
CA LYS A 174 11.28 -2.69 -14.11
C LYS A 174 10.19 -3.52 -14.81
N ARG A 175 9.03 -3.69 -14.18
CA ARG A 175 7.94 -4.59 -14.61
C ARG A 175 6.59 -3.90 -14.79
N GLN A 176 6.48 -2.65 -14.34
CA GLN A 176 5.29 -1.85 -14.54
C GLN A 176 5.00 -1.72 -16.03
N ILE A 177 3.76 -1.97 -16.42
CA ILE A 177 3.33 -1.92 -17.83
C ILE A 177 2.71 -0.57 -18.25
N MET A 178 2.76 0.42 -17.35
CA MET A 178 2.17 1.77 -17.45
C MET A 178 0.66 1.79 -17.77
N VAL A 179 -0.07 2.50 -16.91
CA VAL A 179 -1.50 2.81 -17.10
C VAL A 179 -1.62 3.84 -18.22
N GLU A 180 -2.01 3.43 -19.43
CA GLU A 180 -2.42 4.38 -20.46
C GLU A 180 -3.64 5.17 -19.95
N THR A 181 -3.44 6.46 -19.70
CA THR A 181 -4.51 7.46 -19.61
C THR A 181 -5.00 7.76 -21.02
N THR A 182 -5.73 6.83 -21.64
CA THR A 182 -6.52 7.12 -22.83
C THR A 182 -7.99 7.15 -22.44
N GLY A 183 -8.54 8.37 -22.40
CA GLY A 183 -9.83 8.66 -21.83
C GLY A 183 -10.97 7.78 -22.35
N ALA A 184 -11.74 7.21 -21.42
CA ALA A 184 -13.20 7.23 -21.41
C ALA A 184 -13.72 6.42 -20.22
N LYS A 185 -14.55 7.09 -19.41
CA LYS A 185 -15.62 6.53 -18.55
C LYS A 185 -15.18 5.71 -17.32
N GLY A 186 -15.33 6.37 -16.18
CA GLY A 186 -15.69 5.83 -14.85
C GLY A 186 -15.64 4.32 -14.70
N GLY A 187 -14.51 3.84 -14.20
CA GLY A 187 -14.34 2.53 -13.61
C GLY A 187 -13.39 2.67 -12.44
N HIS A 188 -13.86 2.34 -11.24
CA HIS A 188 -13.03 2.25 -10.05
C HIS A 188 -12.08 1.06 -10.22
N GLY A 189 -10.78 1.35 -10.29
CA GLY A 189 -9.75 0.33 -10.46
C GLY A 189 -8.43 0.99 -10.79
N HIS A 190 -7.76 1.52 -9.77
CA HIS A 190 -6.31 1.75 -9.88
C HIS A 190 -5.65 0.37 -9.84
N HIS A 191 -5.54 -0.25 -11.01
CA HIS A 191 -4.73 -1.43 -11.26
C HIS A 191 -3.37 -0.98 -11.81
#